data_AF-A0A963Q1G1-F1
#
_entry.id   AF-A0A963Q1G1-F1
#
_cell.length_a   1.000
_cell.length_b   1.000
_cell.length_c   1.000
_cell.angle_alpha   90.00
_cell.angle_beta   90.00
_cell.angle_gamma   90.00
#
_symmetry.space_group_name_H-M   'P 1'
#
loop_
_entity.id
_entity.type
_entity.pdbx_description
1 polymer ?
#
loop_
_entity_poly.entity_id
_entity_poly.type
_entity_poly.pdbx_seq_one_letter_code
_entity_poly.pdbx_strand_id
1 'polypeptide(L)'
;YRVHAGSGGAPVLTLEKARIRGTGAGMEPPANAVLRHGWYEYAPANQPQGPMRLTRSRYTPDYSWCAQGRCRSLGELLPSDGGITLLWPCHGPKRRR
;
A
#
# COMPACT_ATOMS: atom_id res chain seq x y z
N TYR A 1 -1.44 -3.25 4.55
CA TYR A 1 -1.70 -2.19 5.55
C TYR A 1 -2.96 -2.53 6.34
N ARG A 2 -3.06 -2.04 7.57
CA ARG A 2 -4.27 -2.10 8.42
C ARG A 2 -4.62 -0.70 8.90
N VAL A 3 -5.91 -0.37 8.95
CA VAL A 3 -6.42 0.88 9.54
C VAL A 3 -6.88 0.61 10.97
N HIS A 4 -6.52 1.48 11.91
CA HIS A 4 -6.98 1.41 13.31
C HIS A 4 -7.18 2.81 13.91
N ALA A 5 -7.87 2.90 15.05
CA ALA A 5 -8.05 4.15 15.77
C ALA A 5 -6.72 4.57 16.44
N GLY A 6 -6.25 5.78 16.18
CA GLY A 6 -5.13 6.39 16.89
C GLY A 6 -5.56 7.00 18.22
N SER A 7 -4.59 7.32 19.08
CA SER A 7 -4.81 7.85 20.44
C SER A 7 -5.61 9.17 20.48
N GLY A 8 -5.59 9.95 19.39
CA GLY A 8 -6.37 11.19 19.24
C GLY A 8 -7.68 11.04 18.47
N GLY A 9 -8.15 9.81 18.24
CA GLY A 9 -9.38 9.53 17.45
C GLY A 9 -9.20 9.59 15.93
N ALA A 10 -8.12 10.19 15.44
CA ALA A 10 -7.76 10.14 14.02
C ALA A 10 -7.37 8.70 13.62
N PRO A 11 -7.80 8.20 12.44
CA PRO A 11 -7.44 6.87 11.99
C PRO A 11 -5.98 6.83 11.54
N VAL A 12 -5.31 5.70 11.82
CA VAL A 12 -3.90 5.46 11.51
C VAL A 12 -3.80 4.29 10.55
N LEU A 13 -2.85 4.37 9.61
CA LEU A 13 -2.56 3.32 8.64
C LEU A 13 -1.19 2.70 8.96
N THR A 14 -1.18 1.40 9.22
CA THR A 14 0.05 0.67 9.58
C THR A 14 0.40 -0.38 8.55
N LEU A 15 1.66 -0.41 8.16
CA LEU A 15 2.22 -1.38 7.22
C LEU A 15 2.61 -2.65 7.98
N GLU A 16 1.77 -3.68 7.87
CA GLU A 16 1.97 -4.95 8.60
C GLU A 16 2.83 -5.96 7.84
N LYS A 17 2.75 -5.96 6.50
CA LYS A 17 3.41 -6.94 5.65
C LYS A 17 3.77 -6.34 4.30
N ALA A 18 4.95 -6.67 3.81
CA ALA A 18 5.42 -6.38 2.47
C ALA A 18 5.94 -7.68 1.82
N ARG A 19 5.95 -7.70 0.49
CA ARG A 19 6.49 -8.81 -0.29
C ARG A 19 7.21 -8.31 -1.53
N ILE A 20 8.31 -8.95 -1.89
CA ILE A 20 9.11 -8.65 -3.08
C ILE A 20 9.31 -9.93 -3.89
N ARG A 21 9.07 -9.87 -5.21
CA ARG A 21 9.31 -10.98 -6.14
C ARG A 21 10.53 -10.66 -6.99
N GLY A 22 11.68 -11.21 -6.59
CA GLY A 22 12.97 -11.00 -7.25
C GLY A 22 13.84 -9.94 -6.58
N THR A 23 15.07 -9.80 -7.05
CA THR A 23 16.00 -8.73 -6.68
C THR A 23 16.13 -7.78 -7.87
N GLY A 24 16.17 -6.49 -7.60
CA GLY A 24 16.33 -5.43 -8.59
C GLY A 24 16.88 -4.20 -7.91
N ALA A 25 17.33 -3.20 -8.68
CA ALA A 25 17.86 -1.97 -8.09
C ALA A 25 16.84 -1.34 -7.14
N GLY A 26 17.21 -1.21 -5.86
CA GLY A 26 16.33 -0.68 -4.82
C GLY A 26 15.24 -1.63 -4.30
N MET A 27 15.25 -2.90 -4.72
CA MET A 27 14.27 -3.93 -4.33
C MET A 27 14.91 -5.09 -3.56
N GLU A 28 16.02 -4.84 -2.87
CA GLU A 28 16.68 -5.85 -2.06
C GLU A 28 15.81 -6.19 -0.83
N PRO A 29 15.47 -7.48 -0.60
CA PRO A 29 14.75 -7.88 0.60
C PRO A 29 15.56 -7.57 1.87
N PRO A 30 14.91 -7.19 2.98
CA PRO A 30 15.61 -7.06 4.25
C PRO A 30 16.11 -8.42 4.76
N ALA A 31 17.14 -8.42 5.60
CA ALA A 31 17.79 -9.65 6.09
C ALA A 31 16.86 -10.61 6.84
N ASN A 32 15.76 -10.12 7.42
CA ASN A 32 14.75 -10.92 8.10
C ASN A 32 13.60 -11.38 7.18
N ALA A 33 13.70 -11.18 5.86
CA ALA A 33 12.69 -11.65 4.92
C ALA A 33 12.75 -13.16 4.74
N VAL A 34 11.58 -13.78 4.62
CA VAL A 34 11.44 -15.22 4.41
C VAL A 34 10.92 -15.49 3.01
N LEU A 35 11.61 -16.32 2.24
CA LEU A 35 11.17 -16.72 0.91
C LEU A 35 10.01 -17.73 1.01
N ARG A 36 8.84 -17.36 0.48
CA ARG A 36 7.62 -18.20 0.44
C ARG A 36 6.97 -18.09 -0.94
N HIS A 37 6.76 -19.23 -1.60
CA HIS A 37 6.09 -19.30 -2.91
C HIS A 37 6.66 -18.30 -3.95
N GLY A 38 7.99 -18.13 -3.96
CA GLY A 38 8.69 -17.21 -4.88
C GLY A 38 8.61 -15.72 -4.49
N TRP A 39 8.13 -15.39 -3.29
CA TRP A 39 8.12 -14.04 -2.74
C TRP A 39 8.93 -13.97 -1.45
N TYR A 40 9.80 -12.97 -1.32
CA TYR A 40 10.38 -12.60 -0.04
C TYR A 40 9.36 -11.83 0.76
N GLU A 41 8.89 -12.39 1.88
CA GLU A 41 7.90 -11.79 2.76
C GLU A 41 8.54 -11.27 4.04
N TYR A 42 8.16 -10.07 4.49
CA TYR A 42 8.65 -9.48 5.73
C TYR A 42 7.65 -8.51 6.35
N ALA A 43 7.83 -8.24 7.64
CA ALA A 43 7.16 -7.16 8.34
C ALA A 43 8.09 -5.93 8.36
N PRO A 44 7.69 -4.79 7.77
CA PRO A 44 8.53 -3.60 7.77
C PRO A 44 8.71 -3.02 9.19
N ALA A 45 9.96 -2.81 9.60
CA ALA A 45 10.28 -2.27 10.92
C ALA A 45 9.91 -0.77 11.04
N ASN A 46 10.09 -0.01 9.97
CA ASN A 46 9.78 1.41 9.93
C ASN A 46 8.37 1.63 9.39
N GLN A 47 7.55 2.33 10.16
CA GLN A 47 6.22 2.73 9.74
C GLN A 47 6.29 4.09 9.02
N PRO A 48 5.86 4.17 7.75
CA PRO A 48 5.83 5.44 7.05
C PRO A 48 4.93 6.43 7.79
N GLN A 49 5.43 7.66 7.96
CA GLN A 49 4.69 8.74 8.58
C GLN A 49 3.94 9.53 7.51
N GLY A 50 2.65 9.79 7.73
CA GLY A 50 1.82 10.55 6.80
C GLY A 50 1.19 9.70 5.68
N PRO A 51 0.77 10.32 4.56
CA PRO A 51 0.07 9.61 3.49
C PRO A 51 0.99 8.61 2.78
N MET A 52 0.44 7.45 2.43
CA MET A 52 1.07 6.51 1.53
C MET A 52 1.17 7.15 0.13
N ARG A 53 2.37 7.15 -0.43
CA ARG A 53 2.68 7.75 -1.73
C ARG A 53 2.79 6.64 -2.77
N LEU A 54 1.94 6.70 -3.79
CA LEU A 54 1.93 5.78 -4.92
C LEU A 54 2.42 6.52 -6.16
N THR A 55 3.68 6.36 -6.53
CA THR A 55 4.25 6.97 -7.74
C THR A 55 3.76 6.20 -8.96
N ARG A 56 3.07 6.88 -9.88
CA ARG A 56 2.45 6.25 -11.06
C ARG A 56 3.16 6.73 -12.32
N SER A 57 3.57 5.80 -13.16
CA SER A 57 4.39 6.06 -14.33
C SER A 57 3.82 5.31 -15.54
N ARG A 58 3.98 5.87 -16.74
CA ARG A 58 3.66 5.18 -18.00
C ARG A 58 4.66 4.08 -18.36
N TYR A 59 5.81 4.03 -17.68
CA TYR A 59 6.89 3.07 -17.97
C TYR A 59 6.73 1.73 -17.23
N THR A 60 5.78 1.63 -16.30
CA THR A 60 5.51 0.41 -15.54
C THR A 60 4.00 0.17 -15.49
N PRO A 61 3.53 -1.07 -15.28
CA PRO A 61 2.12 -1.30 -14.99
C PRO A 61 1.64 -0.46 -13.81
N ASP A 62 0.37 -0.05 -13.84
CA ASP A 62 -0.25 0.70 -12.75
C ASP A 62 -0.52 -0.20 -11.52
N TYR A 63 -0.85 0.41 -10.39
CA TYR A 63 -1.21 -0.31 -9.17
C TYR A 63 -2.51 -1.10 -9.35
N SER A 64 -2.58 -2.29 -8.74
CA SER A 64 -3.82 -3.06 -8.62
C SER A 64 -4.50 -2.77 -7.29
N TRP A 65 -5.76 -2.33 -7.33
CA TRP A 65 -6.62 -2.16 -6.17
C TRP A 65 -7.50 -3.41 -5.98
N CYS A 66 -7.28 -4.13 -4.89
CA CYS A 66 -8.03 -5.35 -4.56
C CYS A 66 -8.91 -5.14 -3.33
N ALA A 67 -10.22 -5.35 -3.47
CA ALA A 67 -11.18 -5.34 -2.37
C ALA A 67 -12.17 -6.49 -2.54
N GLN A 68 -12.44 -7.22 -1.45
CA GLN A 68 -13.38 -8.36 -1.44
C GLN A 68 -13.10 -9.39 -2.56
N GLY A 69 -11.82 -9.72 -2.77
CA GLY A 69 -11.39 -10.68 -3.79
C GLY A 69 -11.43 -10.17 -5.24
N ARG A 70 -11.89 -8.94 -5.48
CA ARG A 70 -11.95 -8.33 -6.82
C ARG A 70 -10.84 -7.30 -6.96
N CYS A 71 -10.02 -7.45 -8.01
CA CYS A 71 -8.94 -6.53 -8.32
C CYS A 71 -9.27 -5.73 -9.58
N ARG A 72 -8.92 -4.44 -9.57
CA ARG A 72 -9.02 -3.51 -10.72
C ARG A 72 -7.75 -2.68 -10.81
N SER A 73 -7.43 -2.14 -11.98
CA SER A 73 -6.33 -1.16 -12.05
C SER A 73 -6.73 0.11 -11.28
N LEU A 74 -5.75 0.80 -10.69
CA LEU A 74 -6.02 2.04 -9.98
C LEU A 74 -6.54 3.13 -10.94
N GLY A 75 -6.09 3.12 -12.20
CA GLY A 75 -6.56 3.99 -13.27
C GLY A 75 -8.05 3.89 -13.58
N GLU A 76 -8.66 2.71 -13.42
CA GLU A 76 -10.12 2.55 -13.53
C GLU A 76 -10.90 3.25 -12.41
N LEU A 77 -10.26 3.47 -11.26
CA LEU A 77 -10.89 4.08 -10.08
C LEU A 77 -10.59 5.57 -9.97
N LEU A 78 -9.37 5.97 -10.34
CA LEU A 78 -8.85 7.32 -10.19
C LEU A 78 -7.92 7.64 -11.36
N PRO A 79 -8.25 8.66 -12.18
CA PRO A 79 -7.36 9.16 -13.24
C PRO A 79 -5.96 9.47 -12.71
N SER A 80 -4.95 9.23 -13.53
CA SER A 80 -3.56 9.58 -13.22
C SER A 80 -3.16 10.83 -13.99
N ASP A 81 -2.44 11.74 -13.34
CA ASP A 81 -1.68 12.82 -13.98
C ASP A 81 -0.23 12.40 -14.28
N GLY A 82 0.14 11.14 -14.02
CA GLY A 82 1.51 10.63 -14.14
C GLY A 82 2.41 11.03 -12.96
N GLY A 83 1.85 11.58 -11.89
CA GLY A 83 2.56 11.99 -10.68
C GLY A 83 2.42 10.98 -9.54
N ILE A 84 2.02 11.49 -8.38
CA ILE A 84 1.93 10.73 -7.14
C ILE A 84 0.47 10.71 -6.67
N THR A 85 -0.11 9.53 -6.58
CA THR A 85 -1.38 9.34 -5.86
C THR A 85 -1.10 9.21 -4.37
N LEU A 86 -1.75 10.07 -3.57
CA LEU A 86 -1.67 10.02 -2.12
C LEU A 86 -2.85 9.25 -1.55
N LEU A 87 -2.57 8.36 -0.60
CA LEU A 87 -3.55 7.58 0.15
C LEU A 87 -3.38 7.85 1.64
N TRP A 88 -4.47 8.12 2.34
CA TRP A 88 -4.48 8.29 3.78
C TRP A 88 -5.67 7.56 4.40
N PRO A 89 -5.55 7.10 5.65
CA PRO A 89 -6.69 6.54 6.36
C PRO A 89 -7.76 7.62 6.54
N CYS A 90 -9.02 7.25 6.34
CA CYS A 90 -10.16 8.12 6.56
C CYS A 90 -11.18 7.42 7.46
N HIS A 91 -12.04 8.22 8.10
CA HIS A 91 -13.22 7.64 8.72
C HIS A 91 -14.14 7.10 7.63
N GLY A 92 -14.72 5.92 7.87
CA GLY A 92 -15.77 5.42 7.01
C GLY A 92 -16.94 6.42 6.92
N PRO A 93 -17.78 6.32 5.87
CA PRO A 93 -18.95 7.18 5.76
C PRO A 93 -19.78 7.07 7.04
N LYS A 94 -20.06 8.21 7.69
CA LYS A 94 -21.05 8.25 8.77
C LYS A 94 -22.36 7.74 8.16
N ARG A 95 -22.81 6.55 8.57
CA ARG A 95 -24.16 6.08 8.20
C ARG A 95 -25.13 7.16 8.66
N ARG A 96 -25.72 7.89 7.71
CA ARG A 96 -26.82 8.80 8.02
C ARG A 96 -27.95 7.92 8.58
N ARG A 97 -28.39 8.23 9.80
CA ARG A 97 -29.59 7.62 10.39
C ARG A 97 -30.82 8.09 9.64
#